data_AF-A0A2T9Y4Q5-F1
#
_entry.id   AF-A0A2T9Y4Q5-F1
#
_cell.length_a   1.000
_cell.length_b   1.000
_cell.length_c   1.000
_cell.angle_alpha   90.00
_cell.angle_beta   90.00
_cell.angle_gamma   90.00
#
_symmetry.space_group_name_H-M   'P 1'
#
loop_
_entity.id
_entity.type
_entity.pdbx_description
1 polymer ?
#
loop_
_entity_poly.entity_id
_entity_poly.type
_entity_poly.pdbx_seq_one_letter_code
_entity_poly.pdbx_strand_id
1 'polypeptide(L)'
;MTLFEGLPSRFRGEESDVDTSEIWMKKFNIVSMLKKWSDETKVSVFKLWLEGNAAKWLEKEESSSTNVKSMADWETDFLSEFKGNIKPQAGNLITLSQLNMEYGEHISKFNSRYREYLHTIPTKMYTPEWVKESYIASLNKIDSDVWWKIAQESDALTYTEVMKEAERLRNR
;
A
#
# COMPACT_ATOMS: atom_id res chain seq x y z
N MET A 1 26.31 13.02 -14.09
CA MET A 1 25.04 12.75 -13.37
C MET A 1 24.15 13.96 -13.55
N THR A 2 22.97 13.79 -14.13
CA THR A 2 22.02 14.90 -14.27
C THR A 2 21.30 15.12 -12.94
N LEU A 3 20.80 16.34 -12.73
CA LEU A 3 20.15 16.75 -11.47
C LEU A 3 18.87 15.95 -11.19
N PHE A 4 18.21 15.42 -12.22
CA PHE A 4 16.89 14.78 -12.11
C PHE A 4 16.92 13.26 -12.22
N GLU A 5 18.09 12.67 -12.45
CA GLU A 5 18.25 11.23 -12.61
C GLU A 5 18.06 10.50 -11.27
N GLY A 6 17.05 9.62 -11.23
CA GLY A 6 16.69 8.79 -10.08
C GLY A 6 15.54 9.34 -9.22
N LEU A 7 15.03 10.54 -9.53
CA LEU A 7 13.85 11.09 -8.84
C LEU A 7 12.60 10.22 -9.07
N PRO A 8 11.67 10.16 -8.09
CA PRO A 8 10.35 9.57 -8.31
C PRO A 8 9.59 10.32 -9.43
N SER A 9 8.45 9.80 -9.89
CA SER A 9 7.57 10.55 -10.79
C SER A 9 7.16 11.89 -10.16
N ARG A 10 6.84 12.91 -10.96
CA ARG A 10 6.31 14.19 -10.42
C ARG A 10 5.03 13.92 -9.63
N PHE A 11 4.85 14.65 -8.52
CA PHE A 11 3.70 14.45 -7.63
C PHE A 11 2.59 15.44 -7.95
N ARG A 12 1.38 14.94 -8.19
CA ARG A 12 0.22 15.75 -8.58
C ARG A 12 -0.72 16.07 -7.44
N GLY A 13 -0.68 15.29 -6.36
CA GLY A 13 -1.62 15.37 -5.25
C GLY A 13 -2.97 14.72 -5.56
N GLU A 14 -3.01 13.71 -6.42
CA GLU A 14 -4.24 13.07 -6.93
C GLU A 14 -4.21 11.55 -6.77
N GLU A 15 -5.37 10.88 -6.84
CA GLU A 15 -5.46 9.40 -6.79
C GLU A 15 -4.72 8.70 -7.94
N SER A 16 -4.35 9.44 -9.00
CA SER A 16 -3.58 8.94 -10.13
C SER A 16 -2.06 8.90 -9.88
N ASP A 17 -1.59 9.45 -8.75
CA ASP A 17 -0.19 9.38 -8.38
C ASP A 17 0.22 7.92 -8.07
N VAL A 18 1.45 7.56 -8.45
CA VAL A 18 1.96 6.18 -8.29
C VAL A 18 2.27 5.86 -6.83
N ASP A 19 2.77 6.84 -6.08
CA ASP A 19 3.22 6.70 -4.70
C ASP A 19 2.40 7.59 -3.78
N THR A 20 2.17 7.14 -2.53
CA THR A 20 1.60 8.01 -1.49
C THR A 20 2.55 9.19 -1.23
N SER A 21 2.04 10.30 -0.71
CA SER A 21 2.87 11.45 -0.29
C SER A 21 4.04 11.03 0.62
N GLU A 22 3.81 10.09 1.53
CA GLU A 22 4.84 9.52 2.42
C GLU A 22 5.92 8.72 1.67
N ILE A 23 5.54 7.84 0.75
CA ILE A 23 6.49 7.03 -0.03
C ILE A 23 7.26 7.92 -0.99
N TRP A 24 6.56 8.83 -1.66
CA TRP A 24 7.15 9.79 -2.59
C TRP A 24 8.19 10.65 -1.88
N MET A 25 7.85 11.22 -0.72
CA MET A 25 8.76 12.05 0.06
C MET A 25 9.98 11.26 0.55
N LYS A 26 9.80 10.01 0.98
CA LYS A 26 10.92 9.13 1.34
C LYS A 26 11.87 8.89 0.15
N LYS A 27 11.33 8.58 -1.04
CA LYS A 27 12.14 8.39 -2.26
C LYS A 27 12.87 9.67 -2.63
N PHE A 28 12.18 10.81 -2.61
CA PHE A 28 12.77 12.13 -2.85
C PHE A 28 13.93 12.42 -1.88
N ASN A 29 13.73 12.16 -0.58
CA ASN A 29 14.74 12.33 0.44
C ASN A 29 15.97 11.44 0.21
N ILE A 30 15.79 10.17 -0.13
CA ILE A 30 16.90 9.25 -0.46
C ILE A 30 17.71 9.78 -1.65
N VAL A 31 17.05 10.22 -2.72
CA VAL A 31 17.72 10.76 -3.91
C VAL A 31 18.50 12.03 -3.55
N SER A 32 17.89 12.92 -2.76
CA SER A 32 18.55 14.15 -2.32
C SER A 32 19.83 13.88 -1.52
N MET A 33 19.82 12.86 -0.65
CA MET A 33 21.00 12.42 0.11
C MET A 33 22.07 11.81 -0.81
N LEU A 34 21.68 10.93 -1.73
CA LEU A 34 22.60 10.27 -2.66
C LEU A 34 23.30 11.30 -3.58
N LYS A 35 22.57 12.32 -4.01
CA LYS A 35 23.08 13.42 -4.83
C LYS A 35 23.77 14.52 -4.02
N LYS A 36 23.73 14.42 -2.68
CA LYS A 36 24.33 15.38 -1.74
C LYS A 36 23.84 16.82 -1.97
N TRP A 37 22.53 16.99 -2.18
CA TRP A 37 21.96 18.32 -2.38
C TRP A 37 22.05 19.16 -1.11
N SER A 38 22.31 20.46 -1.30
CA SER A 38 22.11 21.44 -0.23
C SER A 38 20.62 21.60 0.06
N ASP A 39 20.29 22.15 1.23
CA ASP A 39 18.89 22.40 1.59
C ASP A 39 18.21 23.34 0.60
N GLU A 40 18.90 24.36 0.09
CA GLU A 40 18.36 25.27 -0.93
C GLU A 40 18.05 24.53 -2.23
N THR A 41 18.98 23.68 -2.68
CA THR A 41 18.79 22.86 -3.89
C THR A 41 17.61 21.92 -3.70
N LYS A 42 17.51 21.28 -2.53
CA LYS A 42 16.44 20.35 -2.20
C LYS A 42 15.07 21.03 -2.22
N VAL A 43 14.96 22.24 -1.65
CA VAL A 43 13.74 23.05 -1.72
C VAL A 43 13.40 23.43 -3.15
N SER A 44 14.36 23.92 -3.94
CA SER A 44 14.11 24.29 -5.34
C SER A 44 13.65 23.10 -6.19
N VAL A 45 14.29 21.94 -6.03
CA VAL A 45 13.90 20.72 -6.75
C VAL A 45 12.55 20.24 -6.27
N PHE A 46 12.28 20.24 -4.96
CA PHE A 46 10.97 19.86 -4.40
C PHE A 46 9.85 20.67 -5.06
N LYS A 47 9.97 22.01 -5.05
CA LYS A 47 8.98 22.91 -5.66
C LYS A 47 8.78 22.64 -7.15
N LEU A 48 9.87 22.43 -7.90
CA LEU A 48 9.82 22.14 -9.33
C LEU A 48 9.22 20.76 -9.65
N TRP A 49 9.26 19.82 -8.71
CA TRP A 49 8.84 18.44 -8.91
C TRP A 49 7.38 18.16 -8.48
N LEU A 50 6.65 19.20 -8.09
CA LEU A 50 5.21 19.19 -7.88
C LEU A 50 4.48 19.68 -9.13
N GLU A 51 3.35 19.05 -9.46
CA GLU A 51 2.48 19.43 -10.57
C GLU A 51 1.00 19.39 -10.15
N GLY A 52 0.10 19.79 -11.05
CA GLY A 52 -1.34 19.61 -10.84
C GLY A 52 -1.85 20.30 -9.57
N ASN A 53 -2.54 19.55 -8.70
CA ASN A 53 -3.09 20.10 -7.46
C ASN A 53 -2.01 20.39 -6.42
N ALA A 54 -0.90 19.63 -6.41
CA ALA A 54 0.24 19.89 -5.55
C ALA A 54 0.93 21.21 -5.88
N ALA A 55 1.05 21.56 -7.17
CA ALA A 55 1.57 22.86 -7.58
C ALA A 55 0.64 24.03 -7.17
N LYS A 56 -0.68 23.85 -7.30
CA LYS A 56 -1.66 24.86 -6.84
C LYS A 56 -1.61 25.07 -5.33
N TRP A 57 -1.47 23.99 -4.58
CA TRP A 57 -1.28 24.04 -3.13
C TRP A 57 0.00 24.81 -2.77
N LEU A 58 1.11 24.51 -3.45
CA LEU A 58 2.38 25.20 -3.23
C LEU A 58 2.25 26.72 -3.42
N GLU A 59 1.60 27.16 -4.50
CA GLU A 59 1.37 28.59 -4.77
C GLU A 59 0.53 29.27 -3.67
N LYS A 60 -0.50 28.58 -3.18
CA LYS A 60 -1.32 29.05 -2.05
C LYS A 60 -0.52 29.15 -0.75
N GLU A 61 0.37 28.18 -0.51
CA GLU A 61 1.17 28.11 0.70
C GLU A 61 2.33 29.13 0.69
N GLU A 62 2.90 29.42 -0.48
CA GLU A 62 3.90 30.48 -0.64
C GLU A 62 3.29 31.88 -0.52
N SER A 63 2.07 32.08 -1.01
CA SER A 63 1.37 33.37 -0.90
C SER A 63 0.86 33.66 0.50
N SER A 64 0.59 32.63 1.31
CA SER A 64 0.17 32.77 2.71
C SER A 64 1.33 32.93 3.68
N SER A 65 2.54 32.51 3.30
CA SER A 65 3.71 32.51 4.19
C SER A 65 4.56 33.78 4.02
N THR A 66 4.78 34.50 5.11
CA THR A 66 5.66 35.67 5.17
C THR A 66 7.12 35.34 5.48
N ASN A 67 7.43 34.09 5.83
CA ASN A 67 8.75 33.65 6.27
C ASN A 67 9.37 32.61 5.32
N VAL A 68 10.69 32.61 5.22
CA VAL A 68 11.43 31.58 4.47
C VAL A 68 11.30 30.25 5.22
N LYS A 69 10.54 29.32 4.65
CA LYS A 69 10.38 27.95 5.17
C LYS A 69 11.60 27.09 4.85
N SER A 70 12.03 26.30 5.82
CA SER A 70 13.05 25.26 5.62
C SER A 70 12.47 24.06 4.87
N MET A 71 13.32 23.16 4.37
CA MET A 71 12.85 21.92 3.76
C MET A 71 12.05 21.05 4.74
N ALA A 72 12.38 21.07 6.04
CA ALA A 72 11.65 20.31 7.05
C ALA A 72 10.23 20.84 7.26
N ASP A 73 10.05 22.16 7.18
CA ASP A 73 8.73 22.79 7.23
C ASP A 73 7.91 22.39 6.00
N TRP A 74 8.52 22.48 4.81
CA TRP A 74 7.87 22.06 3.56
C TRP A 74 7.45 20.59 3.57
N GLU A 75 8.31 19.70 4.09
CA GLU A 75 8.01 18.27 4.22
C GLU A 75 6.83 18.05 5.17
N THR A 76 6.80 18.75 6.30
CA THR A 76 5.71 18.64 7.28
C THR A 76 4.39 19.10 6.70
N ASP A 77 4.37 20.26 6.05
CA ASP A 77 3.15 20.83 5.45
C ASP A 77 2.65 19.97 4.29
N PHE A 78 3.56 19.50 3.44
CA PHE A 78 3.26 18.59 2.34
C PHE A 78 2.63 17.28 2.83
N LEU A 79 3.25 16.65 3.83
CA LEU A 79 2.73 15.41 4.38
C LEU A 79 1.42 15.61 5.13
N SER A 80 1.17 16.80 5.69
CA SER A 80 -0.11 17.15 6.32
C SER A 80 -1.22 17.36 5.30
N GLU A 81 -0.96 18.11 4.23
CA GLU A 81 -1.95 18.39 3.18
C GLU A 81 -2.30 17.13 2.40
N PHE A 82 -1.28 16.37 1.97
CA PHE A 82 -1.45 15.20 1.12
C PHE A 82 -1.52 13.91 1.94
N LYS A 83 -1.76 13.99 3.25
CA LYS A 83 -1.89 12.82 4.11
C LYS A 83 -3.11 12.01 3.69
N GLY A 84 -2.90 10.85 3.08
CA GLY A 84 -3.98 9.97 2.66
C GLY A 84 -4.59 10.26 1.29
N ASN A 85 -3.93 11.07 0.43
CA ASN A 85 -4.35 11.25 -0.98
C ASN A 85 -4.21 9.99 -1.84
N ILE A 86 -3.53 8.98 -1.31
CA ILE A 86 -3.74 7.60 -1.71
C ILE A 86 -4.07 6.87 -0.41
N LYS A 87 -5.35 6.56 -0.18
CA LYS A 87 -5.65 5.38 0.64
C LYS A 87 -4.88 4.26 -0.05
N PRO A 88 -3.94 3.55 0.63
CA PRO A 88 -3.26 2.41 0.01
C PRO A 88 -4.35 1.61 -0.66
N GLN A 89 -4.30 1.53 -2.01
CA GLN A 89 -5.44 1.21 -2.87
C GLN A 89 -6.30 0.19 -2.14
N ALA A 90 -7.44 0.65 -1.58
CA ALA A 90 -8.18 -0.17 -0.63
C ALA A 90 -8.43 -1.49 -1.33
N GLY A 91 -7.86 -2.57 -0.80
CA GLY A 91 -7.98 -3.87 -1.45
C GLY A 91 -9.47 -4.13 -1.69
N ASN A 92 -9.78 -4.74 -2.82
CA ASN A 92 -11.17 -5.03 -3.13
C ASN A 92 -11.41 -6.53 -2.99
N LEU A 93 -12.68 -6.88 -2.74
CA LEU A 93 -13.10 -8.27 -2.51
C LEU A 93 -12.83 -9.16 -3.74
N ILE A 94 -12.92 -8.60 -4.94
CA ILE A 94 -12.71 -9.35 -6.19
C ILE A 94 -11.26 -9.82 -6.25
N THR A 95 -10.30 -8.92 -6.03
CA THR A 95 -8.87 -9.26 -6.01
C THR A 95 -8.56 -10.25 -4.90
N LEU A 96 -9.12 -10.09 -3.69
CA LEU A 96 -8.92 -11.05 -2.59
C LEU A 96 -9.40 -12.45 -2.99
N SER A 97 -10.58 -12.57 -3.62
CA SER A 97 -11.16 -13.85 -4.05
C SER A 97 -10.40 -14.52 -5.20
N GLN A 98 -9.58 -13.74 -5.91
CA GLN A 98 -8.77 -14.19 -7.04
C GLN A 98 -7.32 -14.46 -6.63
N LEU A 99 -6.95 -14.24 -5.37
CA LEU A 99 -5.63 -14.59 -4.87
C LEU A 99 -5.42 -16.10 -5.01
N ASN A 100 -4.36 -16.47 -5.73
CA ASN A 100 -3.91 -17.84 -5.85
C ASN A 100 -2.52 -17.97 -5.28
N MET A 101 -2.15 -19.20 -4.94
CA MET A 101 -0.78 -19.51 -4.57
C MET A 101 0.18 -19.31 -5.74
N GLU A 102 1.36 -18.77 -5.45
CA GLU A 102 2.46 -18.70 -6.40
C GLU A 102 3.17 -20.05 -6.53
N TYR A 103 3.89 -20.25 -7.64
CA TYR A 103 4.61 -21.50 -7.89
C TYR A 103 5.68 -21.73 -6.82
N GLY A 104 5.58 -22.86 -6.11
CA GLY A 104 6.49 -23.20 -5.00
C GLY A 104 6.23 -22.45 -3.69
N GLU A 105 5.14 -21.67 -3.59
CA GLU A 105 4.75 -20.99 -2.35
C GLU A 105 4.28 -22.00 -1.29
N HIS A 106 4.64 -21.75 -0.03
CA HIS A 106 4.12 -22.52 1.10
C HIS A 106 2.77 -21.96 1.57
N ILE A 107 1.86 -22.80 2.05
CA ILE A 107 0.52 -22.35 2.46
C ILE A 107 0.56 -21.29 3.57
N SER A 108 1.54 -21.36 4.47
CA SER A 108 1.73 -20.32 5.49
C SER A 108 2.09 -18.95 4.90
N LYS A 109 2.87 -18.91 3.81
CA LYS A 109 3.18 -17.67 3.09
C LYS A 109 1.95 -17.12 2.39
N PHE A 110 1.17 -18.00 1.75
CA PHE A 110 -0.11 -17.63 1.14
C PHE A 110 -1.07 -17.05 2.18
N ASN A 111 -1.20 -17.66 3.35
CA ASN A 111 -2.08 -17.20 4.43
C ASN A 111 -1.66 -15.85 5.00
N SER A 112 -0.35 -15.59 5.10
CA SER A 112 0.16 -14.27 5.46
C SER A 112 -0.22 -13.24 4.42
N ARG A 113 0.02 -13.52 3.12
CA ARG A 113 -0.31 -12.63 2.01
C ARG A 113 -1.81 -12.35 1.91
N TYR A 114 -2.64 -13.37 2.11
CA TYR A 114 -4.11 -13.23 2.13
C TYR A 114 -4.57 -12.31 3.28
N ARG A 115 -4.00 -12.48 4.48
CA ARG A 115 -4.32 -11.62 5.65
C ARG A 115 -3.84 -10.19 5.45
N GLU A 116 -2.60 -10.01 4.99
CA GLU A 116 -2.05 -8.70 4.67
C GLU A 116 -2.92 -7.96 3.67
N TYR A 117 -3.37 -8.64 2.60
CA TYR A 117 -4.28 -8.06 1.63
C TYR A 117 -5.65 -7.75 2.24
N LEU A 118 -6.23 -8.65 3.05
CA LEU A 118 -7.50 -8.42 3.74
C LEU A 118 -7.45 -7.17 4.64
N HIS A 119 -6.33 -6.92 5.33
CA HIS A 119 -6.14 -5.72 6.16
C HIS A 119 -6.16 -4.41 5.37
N THR A 120 -5.95 -4.46 4.05
CA THR A 120 -6.09 -3.28 3.17
C THR A 120 -7.56 -2.99 2.79
N ILE A 121 -8.48 -3.94 3.05
CA ILE A 121 -9.91 -3.81 2.75
C ILE A 121 -10.62 -3.20 3.97
N PRO A 122 -11.44 -2.14 3.80
CA PRO A 122 -12.24 -1.61 4.90
C PRO A 122 -13.15 -2.70 5.48
N THR A 123 -13.14 -2.89 6.81
CA THR A 123 -13.92 -3.92 7.52
C THR A 123 -15.42 -3.87 7.24
N LYS A 124 -15.95 -2.70 6.90
CA LYS A 124 -17.35 -2.50 6.48
C LYS A 124 -17.72 -3.15 5.13
N MET A 125 -16.73 -3.52 4.32
CA MET A 125 -16.93 -4.08 2.97
C MET A 125 -17.07 -5.60 2.98
N TYR A 126 -16.71 -6.29 4.07
CA TYR A 126 -16.77 -7.75 4.13
C TYR A 126 -17.39 -8.23 5.43
N THR A 127 -17.91 -9.46 5.40
CA THR A 127 -18.27 -10.19 6.61
C THR A 127 -17.24 -11.29 6.88
N PRO A 128 -17.02 -11.68 8.14
CA PRO A 128 -16.15 -12.82 8.46
C PRO A 128 -16.52 -14.10 7.70
N GLU A 129 -17.81 -14.32 7.46
CA GLU A 129 -18.33 -15.45 6.69
C GLU A 129 -17.90 -15.36 5.23
N TRP A 130 -18.01 -14.19 4.59
CA TRP A 130 -17.57 -14.01 3.21
C TRP A 130 -16.06 -14.24 3.06
N VAL A 131 -15.25 -13.77 4.02
CA VAL A 131 -13.80 -14.01 4.03
C VAL A 131 -13.49 -15.50 4.13
N LYS A 132 -14.24 -16.24 4.96
CA LYS A 132 -14.14 -17.70 5.11
C LYS A 132 -14.43 -18.42 3.79
N GLU A 133 -15.58 -18.13 3.18
CA GLU A 133 -15.99 -18.73 1.91
C GLU A 133 -14.99 -18.44 0.78
N SER A 134 -14.53 -17.18 0.68
CA SER A 134 -13.52 -16.76 -0.30
C SER A 134 -12.21 -17.52 -0.14
N TYR A 135 -11.76 -17.71 1.10
CA TYR A 135 -10.54 -18.45 1.39
C TYR A 135 -10.70 -19.97 1.08
N ILE A 136 -11.83 -20.58 1.46
CA ILE A 136 -12.13 -21.99 1.13
C ILE A 136 -12.18 -22.19 -0.38
N ALA A 137 -12.80 -21.29 -1.13
CA ALA A 137 -12.82 -21.34 -2.60
C ALA A 137 -11.41 -21.24 -3.20
N SER A 138 -10.53 -20.45 -2.57
CA SER A 138 -9.11 -20.37 -2.96
C SER A 138 -8.36 -21.66 -2.66
N LEU A 139 -8.63 -22.30 -1.51
CA LEU A 139 -8.05 -23.59 -1.14
C LEU A 139 -8.41 -24.71 -2.12
N ASN A 140 -9.65 -24.75 -2.62
CA ASN A 140 -10.06 -25.75 -3.60
C ASN A 140 -9.18 -25.75 -4.86
N LYS A 141 -8.68 -24.56 -5.26
CA LYS A 141 -7.77 -24.40 -6.40
C LYS A 141 -6.33 -24.80 -6.09
N ILE A 142 -5.95 -24.79 -4.81
CA ILE A 142 -4.60 -25.07 -4.33
C ILE A 142 -4.45 -26.58 -4.09
N ASP A 143 -5.36 -27.14 -3.30
CA ASP A 143 -5.31 -28.52 -2.81
C ASP A 143 -6.73 -29.00 -2.49
N SER A 144 -7.30 -29.80 -3.40
CA SER A 144 -8.67 -30.29 -3.30
C SER A 144 -8.87 -31.25 -2.11
N ASP A 145 -7.84 -31.96 -1.67
CA ASP A 145 -7.92 -32.89 -0.55
C ASP A 145 -7.94 -32.15 0.80
N VAL A 146 -7.12 -31.11 0.94
CA VAL A 146 -7.15 -30.20 2.10
C VAL A 146 -8.47 -29.42 2.13
N TRP A 147 -8.93 -28.93 0.98
CA TRP A 147 -10.22 -28.25 0.84
C TRP A 147 -11.38 -29.13 1.31
N TRP A 148 -11.44 -30.39 0.87
CA TRP A 148 -12.53 -31.30 1.20
C TRP A 148 -12.66 -31.53 2.71
N LYS A 149 -11.55 -31.71 3.42
CA LYS A 149 -11.54 -31.87 4.88
C LYS A 149 -12.01 -30.61 5.61
N ILE A 150 -11.55 -29.46 5.14
CA ILE A 150 -11.91 -28.17 5.73
C ILE A 150 -13.39 -27.84 5.49
N ALA A 151 -13.91 -28.10 4.29
CA ALA A 151 -15.30 -27.81 3.93
C ALA A 151 -16.31 -28.62 4.77
N GLN A 152 -15.91 -29.76 5.32
CA GLN A 152 -16.76 -30.56 6.21
C GLN A 152 -16.88 -29.98 7.62
N GLU A 153 -15.86 -29.27 8.08
CA GLU A 153 -15.78 -28.72 9.44
C GLU A 153 -15.94 -27.19 9.47
N SER A 154 -16.03 -26.53 8.31
CA SER A 154 -15.96 -25.08 8.16
C SER A 154 -17.10 -24.33 8.83
N ASP A 155 -18.27 -24.95 9.02
CA ASP A 155 -19.43 -24.30 9.64
C ASP A 155 -19.19 -23.96 11.11
N ALA A 156 -18.39 -24.77 11.81
CA ALA A 156 -18.04 -24.55 13.21
C ALA A 156 -16.80 -23.65 13.40
N LEU A 157 -16.09 -23.32 12.31
CA LEU A 157 -14.80 -22.64 12.35
C LEU A 157 -14.88 -21.20 11.83
N THR A 158 -14.11 -20.31 12.44
CA THR A 158 -13.83 -18.97 11.92
C THR A 158 -12.83 -19.02 10.77
N TYR A 159 -12.76 -17.97 9.96
CA TYR A 159 -11.78 -17.91 8.84
C TYR A 159 -10.33 -18.06 9.33
N THR A 160 -10.01 -17.60 10.55
CA THR A 160 -8.66 -17.72 11.11
C THR A 160 -8.33 -19.16 11.53
N GLU A 161 -9.32 -19.89 12.03
CA GLU A 161 -9.18 -21.30 12.40
C GLU A 161 -9.08 -22.17 11.14
N VAL A 162 -9.89 -21.87 10.11
CA VAL A 162 -9.79 -22.52 8.79
C VAL A 162 -8.38 -22.36 8.19
N MET A 163 -7.78 -21.16 8.27
CA MET A 163 -6.41 -20.94 7.80
C MET A 163 -5.38 -21.78 8.56
N LYS A 164 -5.50 -21.86 9.90
CA LYS A 164 -4.61 -22.67 10.74
C LYS A 164 -4.75 -24.17 10.45
N GLU A 165 -5.97 -24.64 10.24
CA GLU A 165 -6.22 -26.06 9.95
C GLU A 165 -5.68 -26.43 8.57
N ALA A 166 -5.78 -25.53 7.58
CA ALA A 166 -5.16 -25.73 6.27
C ALA A 166 -3.63 -25.86 6.35
N GLU A 167 -2.97 -25.04 7.16
CA GLU A 167 -1.53 -25.16 7.43
C GLU A 167 -1.20 -26.51 8.08
N ARG A 168 -2.00 -26.95 9.06
CA ARG A 168 -1.79 -28.22 9.76
C ARG A 168 -1.93 -29.43 8.84
N LEU A 169 -2.97 -29.45 8.00
CA LEU A 169 -3.29 -30.57 7.12
C LEU A 169 -2.27 -30.75 5.99
N ARG A 170 -1.70 -29.65 5.48
CA ARG A 170 -0.71 -29.69 4.39
C ARG A 170 0.73 -29.96 4.85
N ASN A 171 1.00 -29.77 6.15
CA ASN A 171 2.29 -30.09 6.77
C ASN A 171 2.36 -31.54 7.30
N ARG A 172 1.33 -32.36 7.06
CA ARG A 172 1.28 -33.80 7.39
C ARG A 172 1.61 -34.64 6.17
#